data_AF-A0A7C7WVV1-F1
#
_entry.id   AF-A0A7C7WVV1-F1
#
_cell.length_a   1.000
_cell.length_b   1.000
_cell.length_c   1.000
_cell.angle_alpha   90.00
_cell.angle_beta   90.00
_cell.angle_gamma   90.00
#
_symmetry.space_group_name_H-M   'P 1'
#
loop_
_entity.id
_entity.type
_entity.pdbx_description
1 polymer ?
#
loop_
_entity_poly.entity_id
_entity_poly.type
_entity_poly.pdbx_seq_one_letter_code
_entity_poly.pdbx_strand_id
1 'polypeptide(L)'
;MKESLNNPTYIYLFRTFSKITIIILLSGLLIPSVSVSEVPILQPGAPGNPTRELDAETAVNIANSSYTVADVEFMKDMIIHHHQALLMS
;
A
#
# COMPACT_ATOMS: atom_id res chain seq x y z
N MET A 1 -36.18 -27.77 -35.91
CA MET A 1 -35.53 -27.06 -34.78
C MET A 1 -35.74 -25.55 -34.93
N LYS A 2 -36.99 -25.08 -34.82
CA LYS A 2 -37.36 -23.65 -35.01
C LYS A 2 -38.59 -23.26 -34.17
N GLU A 3 -39.40 -24.25 -33.79
CA GLU A 3 -40.61 -24.10 -32.95
C GLU A 3 -40.33 -23.70 -31.48
N SER A 4 -39.13 -23.91 -30.95
CA SER A 4 -38.84 -23.56 -29.54
C SER A 4 -38.58 -22.06 -29.31
N LEU A 5 -38.37 -21.28 -30.39
CA LEU A 5 -38.03 -19.86 -30.30
C LEU A 5 -39.26 -18.94 -30.12
N ASN A 6 -40.47 -19.44 -30.41
CA ASN A 6 -41.70 -18.64 -30.44
C ASN A 6 -42.67 -18.95 -29.27
N ASN A 7 -42.22 -19.73 -28.27
CA ASN A 7 -43.02 -20.01 -27.08
C ASN A 7 -43.01 -18.78 -26.14
N PRO A 8 -44.19 -18.22 -25.76
CA PRO A 8 -44.26 -17.03 -24.90
C PRO A 8 -43.46 -17.20 -23.60
N THR A 9 -43.39 -18.40 -23.04
CA THR A 9 -42.61 -18.71 -21.84
C THR A 9 -41.12 -18.42 -22.01
N TYR A 10 -40.54 -18.74 -23.18
CA TYR A 10 -39.14 -18.46 -23.48
C TYR A 10 -38.88 -16.95 -23.62
N ILE A 11 -39.83 -16.22 -24.20
CA ILE A 11 -39.76 -14.75 -24.34
C ILE A 11 -39.84 -14.06 -22.97
N TYR A 12 -40.73 -14.52 -22.07
CA TYR A 12 -40.79 -14.01 -20.70
C TYR A 12 -39.52 -14.30 -19.92
N LEU A 13 -38.99 -15.51 -20.03
CA LEU A 13 -37.74 -15.92 -19.41
C LEU A 13 -36.55 -15.09 -19.92
N PHE A 14 -36.45 -14.86 -21.23
CA PHE A 14 -35.41 -14.02 -21.82
C PHE A 14 -35.51 -12.56 -21.34
N ARG A 15 -36.73 -12.02 -21.22
CA ARG A 15 -36.99 -10.66 -20.71
C ARG A 15 -36.63 -10.51 -19.23
N THR A 16 -36.89 -11.52 -18.40
CA THR A 16 -36.52 -11.48 -16.98
C THR A 16 -35.01 -11.57 -16.81
N PHE A 17 -34.33 -12.45 -17.54
CA PHE A 17 -32.86 -12.51 -17.54
C PHE A 17 -32.23 -11.19 -18.00
N SER A 18 -32.72 -10.60 -19.08
CA SER A 18 -32.24 -9.30 -19.58
C SER A 18 -32.37 -8.18 -18.54
N LYS A 19 -33.49 -8.12 -17.81
CA LYS A 19 -33.69 -7.14 -16.72
C LYS A 19 -32.74 -7.39 -15.55
N ILE A 20 -32.54 -8.64 -15.15
CA ILE A 20 -31.62 -9.00 -14.05
C ILE A 20 -30.19 -8.60 -14.42
N THR A 21 -29.76 -8.86 -15.66
CA THR A 21 -28.43 -8.44 -16.14
C THR A 21 -28.25 -6.93 -16.09
N ILE A 22 -29.28 -6.16 -16.49
CA ILE A 22 -29.24 -4.69 -16.42
C ILE A 22 -29.17 -4.20 -14.96
N ILE A 23 -29.94 -4.81 -14.05
CA ILE A 23 -29.93 -4.47 -12.62
C ILE A 23 -28.55 -4.75 -12.00
N ILE A 24 -27.95 -5.90 -12.30
CA ILE A 24 -26.60 -6.24 -11.81
C ILE A 24 -25.57 -5.24 -12.34
N LEU A 25 -25.61 -4.93 -13.65
CA LEU A 25 -24.67 -3.99 -14.26
C LEU A 25 -24.82 -2.57 -13.69
N LEU A 26 -26.06 -2.13 -13.43
CA LEU A 26 -26.33 -0.82 -12.82
C LEU A 26 -25.92 -0.77 -11.34
N SER A 27 -26.07 -1.88 -10.61
CA SER A 27 -25.68 -1.96 -9.20
C SER A 27 -24.18 -1.83 -8.98
N GLY A 28 -23.35 -2.30 -9.93
CA GLY A 28 -21.90 -2.13 -9.89
C GLY A 28 -21.43 -0.69 -9.94
N LEU A 29 -22.24 0.23 -10.51
CA LEU A 29 -21.92 1.66 -10.59
C LEU A 29 -22.10 2.39 -9.25
N LEU A 30 -22.83 1.79 -8.30
CA LEU A 30 -23.08 2.35 -6.96
C LEU A 30 -22.03 1.91 -5.93
N ILE A 31 -20.99 1.17 -6.35
CA ILE A 31 -19.90 0.78 -5.45
C ILE A 31 -19.02 2.02 -5.22
N PRO A 32 -18.94 2.56 -3.98
CA PRO A 32 -18.04 3.66 -3.70
C PRO A 32 -16.59 3.19 -3.89
N SER A 33 -15.79 3.97 -4.63
CA SER A 33 -14.36 3.74 -4.72
C SER A 33 -13.72 4.02 -3.36
N VAL A 34 -13.06 3.02 -2.76
CA VAL A 34 -12.21 3.24 -1.60
C VAL A 34 -10.93 3.92 -2.10
N SER A 35 -10.80 5.22 -1.86
CA SER A 35 -9.53 5.92 -2.05
C SER A 35 -8.55 5.44 -0.98
N VAL A 36 -7.44 4.82 -1.40
CA VAL A 36 -6.29 4.63 -0.50
C VAL A 36 -5.71 6.01 -0.24
N SER A 37 -5.84 6.49 1.01
CA SER A 37 -5.18 7.74 1.42
C SER A 37 -3.67 7.55 1.32
N GLU A 38 -2.96 8.58 0.84
CA GLU A 38 -1.52 8.64 1.01
C GLU A 38 -1.19 8.54 2.50
N VAL A 39 -0.27 7.63 2.82
CA VAL A 39 0.21 7.43 4.19
C VAL A 39 1.32 8.46 4.42
N PRO A 40 1.25 9.26 5.49
CA PRO A 40 2.25 10.30 5.74
C PRO A 40 3.63 9.68 6.01
N ILE A 41 4.68 10.28 5.46
CA ILE A 41 6.06 9.90 5.75
C ILE A 41 6.51 10.67 7.00
N LEU A 42 6.87 9.96 8.06
CA LEU A 42 7.22 10.58 9.33
C LEU A 42 8.72 10.39 9.63
N GLN A 43 9.40 11.47 10.01
CA GLN A 43 10.75 11.43 10.55
C GLN A 43 10.72 11.63 12.06
N PRO A 44 11.10 10.61 12.86
CA PRO A 44 11.29 10.77 14.28
C PRO A 44 12.30 11.86 14.61
N GLY A 45 11.99 12.70 15.60
CA GLY A 45 12.97 13.63 16.17
C GLY A 45 13.99 12.90 17.04
N ALA A 46 15.07 13.59 17.39
CA ALA A 46 15.98 13.13 18.45
C ALA A 46 15.23 13.01 19.80
N PRO A 47 15.75 12.29 20.80
CA PRO A 47 15.11 12.17 22.11
C PRO A 47 14.69 13.54 22.67
N GLY A 48 13.41 13.68 23.05
CA GLY A 48 12.81 14.93 23.52
C GLY A 48 12.33 15.90 22.43
N ASN A 49 12.57 15.62 21.15
CA ASN A 49 12.06 16.41 20.03
C ASN A 49 10.84 15.75 19.38
N PRO A 50 9.89 16.54 18.85
CA PRO A 50 8.71 16.01 18.19
C PRO A 50 9.04 15.33 16.86
N THR A 51 8.19 14.39 16.44
CA THR A 51 8.17 13.85 15.08
C THR A 51 7.72 14.91 14.09
N ARG A 52 8.30 14.91 12.89
CA ARG A 52 7.88 15.77 11.78
C ARG A 52 7.40 14.94 10.60
N GLU A 53 6.47 15.47 9.83
CA GLU A 53 6.08 14.93 8.53
C GLU A 53 7.10 15.37 7.47
N LEU A 54 7.36 14.49 6.50
CA LEU A 54 8.24 14.72 5.36
C LEU A 54 7.46 14.56 4.06
N ASP A 55 7.80 15.39 3.08
CA ASP A 55 7.41 15.13 1.70
C ASP A 55 8.27 14.00 1.09
N ALA A 56 7.76 13.40 0.01
CA ALA A 56 8.40 12.26 -0.63
C ALA A 56 9.78 12.57 -1.22
N GLU A 57 9.98 13.77 -1.77
CA GLU A 57 11.26 14.16 -2.38
C GLU A 57 12.35 14.29 -1.32
N THR A 58 12.04 14.97 -0.22
CA THR A 58 12.94 15.09 0.93
C THR A 58 13.28 13.71 1.52
N ALA A 59 12.29 12.82 1.64
CA ALA A 59 12.50 11.47 2.15
C ALA A 59 13.45 10.65 1.26
N VAL A 60 13.29 10.73 -0.06
CA VAL A 60 14.18 10.06 -1.04
C VAL A 60 15.60 10.62 -0.95
N ASN A 61 15.74 11.94 -0.83
CA ASN A 61 17.06 12.57 -0.72
C ASN A 61 17.81 12.14 0.55
N ILE A 62 17.11 12.00 1.67
CA ILE A 62 17.69 11.47 2.92
C ILE A 62 18.10 9.99 2.74
N ALA A 63 17.23 9.18 2.14
CA ALA A 63 17.50 7.75 1.94
C ALA A 63 18.64 7.46 0.95
N ASN A 64 18.90 8.38 0.02
CA ASN A 64 19.96 8.27 -0.99
C ASN A 64 21.38 8.56 -0.47
N SER A 65 21.57 8.72 0.85
CA SER A 65 22.92 8.85 1.42
C SER A 65 23.63 7.49 1.47
N SER A 66 24.92 7.45 1.11
CA SER A 66 25.72 6.21 1.24
C SER A 66 26.12 5.95 2.68
N TYR A 67 27.18 6.61 3.15
CA TYR A 67 27.65 6.53 4.53
C TYR A 67 28.02 7.94 5.00
N THR A 68 27.89 8.16 6.29
CA THR A 68 28.31 9.39 6.95
C THR A 68 29.63 9.18 7.70
N VAL A 69 30.28 10.27 8.08
CA VAL A 69 31.49 10.19 8.94
C VAL A 69 31.16 9.54 10.29
N ALA A 70 29.98 9.82 10.83
CA ALA A 70 29.51 9.24 12.08
C ALA A 70 29.36 7.72 11.99
N ASP A 71 28.93 7.18 10.85
CA ASP A 71 28.84 5.72 10.64
C ASP A 71 30.23 5.07 10.69
N VAL A 72 31.24 5.71 10.12
CA VAL A 72 32.62 5.21 10.14
C VAL A 72 33.20 5.24 11.54
N GLU A 73 32.97 6.33 12.28
CA GLU A 73 33.42 6.47 13.67
C GLU A 73 32.73 5.43 14.57
N PHE A 74 31.41 5.28 14.46
CA PHE A 74 30.66 4.25 15.18
C PHE A 74 31.22 2.85 14.93
N MET A 75 31.45 2.48 13.66
CA MET A 75 31.98 1.16 13.33
C MET A 75 33.40 0.95 13.88
N LYS A 76 34.28 1.97 13.83
CA LYS A 76 35.63 1.89 14.40
C LYS A 76 35.59 1.67 15.92
N ASP A 77 34.72 2.39 16.61
CA ASP A 77 34.53 2.23 18.05
C ASP A 77 33.96 0.86 18.39
N MET A 78 33.02 0.35 17.58
CA MET A 78 32.42 -0.97 17.77
C MET A 78 33.41 -2.12 17.56
N ILE A 79 34.41 -1.97 16.70
CA ILE A 79 35.49 -2.96 16.56
C ILE A 79 36.24 -3.13 17.89
N ILE A 80 36.66 -2.03 18.51
CA ILE A 80 37.38 -2.06 19.79
C ILE A 80 36.46 -2.55 20.91
N HIS A 81 35.21 -2.08 20.97
CA HIS A 81 34.22 -2.52 21.95
C HIS A 81 34.00 -4.04 21.90
N HIS A 82 33.80 -4.62 20.71
CA HIS A 82 33.62 -6.06 20.58
C HIS A 82 34.88 -6.86 20.88
N HIS A 83 36.07 -6.34 20.55
CA HIS A 83 37.33 -6.97 20.96
C HIS A 83 37.43 -7.06 22.48
N GLN A 84 37.11 -5.97 23.19
CA GLN A 84 37.09 -5.96 24.66
C GLN A 84 36.06 -6.95 25.21
N ALA A 85 34.86 -7.01 24.65
CA ALA A 85 33.82 -7.95 25.08
C ALA A 85 34.28 -9.42 24.99
N LEU A 86 35.07 -9.78 23.97
CA LEU A 86 35.64 -11.13 23.85
C LEU A 86 36.73 -11.44 24.88
N LEU A 87 37.53 -10.44 25.29
CA LEU A 87 38.54 -10.65 26.33
C LEU A 87 37.93 -10.82 27.73
N MET A 88 36.71 -10.34 27.91
CA MET A 88 35.97 -10.37 29.18
C MET A 88 34.96 -11.53 29.26
N SER A 89 34.87 -12.40 28.24
CA SER A 89 34.05 -13.61 28.26
C SER A 89 34.75 -14.77 28.95
#